data_AF-A0A822XLE0-F1
#
_entry.id   AF-A0A822XLE0-F1
#
_cell.length_a   1.000
_cell.length_b   1.000
_cell.length_c   1.000
_cell.angle_alpha   90.00
_cell.angle_beta   90.00
_cell.angle_gamma   90.00
#
_symmetry.space_group_name_H-M   'P 1'
#
loop_
_entity.id
_entity.type
_entity.pdbx_description
1 polymer ?
#
loop_
_entity_poly.entity_id
_entity_poly.type
_entity_poly.pdbx_seq_one_letter_code
_entity_poly.pdbx_strand_id
1 'polypeptide(L)'
;MGGRTQGNYRNPCLTMHQPWASLLVYGIKRIEGRSWPAPIRGRLWIHAASKVPEPDTIKAMEDFYREIYAVNGITDLKFPEHYPVSRLLGCVDVVGCVKCEELVCWEEVPEGVRLEGQTDFCWLCEKPQKLVIPFEMRGYQGVYNLEKKIFEAAVRGLCPVEGPLPVKFPLPDPRDPFSLKPGSLAPCFAGSKPSLEKPPSLTAAIAGARAAATQFSKKELKSPTNMTPEKYMSYSTRSQSSKNKITELDSSATAVLYESGKGLLSQTNKEQSSPVGYEGNSSSQSQVPQRDLNKHLGAPSKVRSLLS
;
A
#
# COMPACT_ATOMS: atom_id res chain seq x y z
N MET A 1 12.83 8.07 -26.42
CA MET A 1 13.03 8.41 -25.00
C MET A 1 11.70 8.20 -24.28
N GLY A 2 11.65 7.41 -23.20
CA GLY A 2 10.42 7.20 -22.43
C GLY A 2 10.29 8.25 -21.32
N GLY A 3 9.19 9.01 -21.32
CA GLY A 3 8.92 9.99 -20.26
C GLY A 3 8.68 9.31 -18.92
N ARG A 4 9.42 9.70 -17.88
CA ARG A 4 9.24 9.17 -16.52
C ARG A 4 7.98 9.74 -15.88
N THR A 5 6.87 9.01 -15.98
CA THR A 5 5.65 9.23 -15.16
C THR A 5 5.84 8.76 -13.72
N GLN A 6 6.96 9.12 -13.09
CA GLN A 6 7.06 9.10 -11.63
C GLN A 6 6.12 10.18 -11.10
N GLY A 7 5.03 9.78 -10.45
CA GLY A 7 4.16 10.73 -9.75
C GLY A 7 4.96 11.51 -8.69
N ASN A 8 4.51 12.72 -8.36
CA ASN A 8 5.19 13.59 -7.40
C ASN A 8 5.02 13.10 -5.95
N TYR A 9 5.63 11.95 -5.66
CA TYR A 9 5.56 11.22 -4.42
C TYR A 9 6.76 11.58 -3.55
N ARG A 10 6.50 12.35 -2.49
CA ARG A 10 7.47 12.71 -1.45
C ARG A 10 7.44 11.71 -0.30
N ASN A 11 6.23 11.41 0.17
CA ASN A 11 5.98 10.51 1.30
C ASN A 11 4.85 9.54 0.91
N PRO A 12 5.04 8.66 -0.09
CA PRO A 12 3.97 7.83 -0.60
C PRO A 12 3.44 6.87 0.47
N CYS A 13 2.12 6.74 0.53
CA CYS A 13 1.37 5.86 1.41
C CYS A 13 0.35 5.07 0.59
N LEU A 14 0.09 3.83 1.00
CA LEU A 14 -0.90 2.95 0.42
C LEU A 14 -1.86 2.47 1.51
N THR A 15 -3.15 2.69 1.33
CA THR A 15 -4.18 2.05 2.15
C THR A 15 -4.43 0.63 1.63
N MET A 16 -4.47 -0.34 2.54
CA MET A 16 -4.81 -1.74 2.26
C MET A 16 -5.61 -2.36 3.40
N HIS A 17 -6.36 -3.41 3.12
CA HIS A 17 -7.20 -4.07 4.12
C HIS A 17 -6.37 -4.88 5.11
N GLN A 18 -6.93 -5.10 6.30
CA GLN A 18 -6.43 -6.13 7.22
C GLN A 18 -6.91 -7.53 6.77
N PRO A 19 -6.14 -8.60 7.02
CA PRO A 19 -4.89 -8.64 7.80
C PRO A 19 -3.63 -8.21 7.02
N TRP A 20 -3.70 -8.05 5.70
CA TRP A 20 -2.52 -7.77 4.84
C TRP A 20 -1.71 -6.54 5.28
N ALA A 21 -2.36 -5.48 5.77
CA ALA A 21 -1.69 -4.28 6.27
C ALA A 21 -0.71 -4.59 7.42
N SER A 22 -1.15 -5.31 8.47
CA SER A 22 -0.25 -5.73 9.56
C SER A 22 0.79 -6.73 9.06
N LEU A 23 0.38 -7.75 8.30
CA LEU A 23 1.30 -8.82 7.84
C LEU A 23 2.48 -8.27 7.03
N LEU A 24 2.28 -7.17 6.28
CA LEU A 24 3.32 -6.49 5.51
C LEU A 24 4.31 -5.72 6.40
N VAL A 25 3.83 -4.91 7.36
CA VAL A 25 4.73 -4.17 8.27
C VAL A 25 5.36 -5.03 9.36
N TYR A 26 4.85 -6.24 9.59
CA TYR A 26 5.47 -7.27 10.42
C TYR A 26 6.44 -8.20 9.64
N GLY A 27 6.62 -8.00 8.33
CA GLY A 27 7.58 -8.77 7.53
C GLY A 27 7.20 -10.23 7.25
N ILE A 28 5.93 -10.58 7.44
CA ILE A 28 5.37 -11.91 7.11
C ILE A 28 4.91 -11.94 5.64
N LYS A 29 4.29 -10.84 5.18
CA LYS A 29 4.01 -10.59 3.76
C LYS A 29 5.18 -9.85 3.12
N ARG A 30 5.67 -10.35 1.99
CA ARG A 30 6.86 -9.82 1.28
C ARG A 30 6.52 -9.28 -0.12
N ILE A 31 5.37 -9.68 -0.67
CA ILE A 31 4.87 -9.26 -1.97
C ILE A 31 3.56 -8.51 -1.79
N GLU A 32 3.45 -7.27 -2.28
CA GLU A 32 2.15 -6.57 -2.35
C GLU A 32 1.51 -6.77 -3.75
N GLY A 33 0.26 -7.22 -3.79
CA GLY A 33 -0.41 -7.66 -5.01
C GLY A 33 -1.39 -6.62 -5.55
N ARG A 34 -1.24 -6.19 -6.80
CA ARG A 34 -2.12 -5.20 -7.44
C ARG A 34 -2.37 -5.54 -8.92
N SER A 35 -3.50 -5.09 -9.44
CA SER A 35 -3.84 -5.14 -10.88
C SER A 35 -3.12 -4.08 -11.72
N TRP A 36 -2.12 -3.41 -11.15
CA TRP A 36 -1.38 -2.31 -11.77
C TRP A 36 0.06 -2.22 -11.21
N PRO A 37 1.04 -1.78 -12.02
CA PRO A 37 2.46 -1.78 -11.63
C PRO A 37 2.77 -0.72 -10.57
N ALA A 38 3.80 -0.98 -9.76
CA ALA A 38 4.23 -0.05 -8.72
C ALA A 38 4.61 1.34 -9.29
N PRO A 39 3.99 2.44 -8.81
CA PRO A 39 4.25 3.79 -9.30
C PRO A 39 5.48 4.45 -8.65
N ILE A 40 6.08 3.77 -7.66
CA ILE A 40 7.14 4.26 -6.79
C ILE A 40 8.24 3.20 -6.57
N ARG A 41 9.37 3.65 -6.03
CA ARG A 41 10.49 2.85 -5.54
C ARG A 41 10.97 3.43 -4.22
N GLY A 42 11.54 2.59 -3.35
CA GLY A 42 11.91 2.96 -1.99
C GLY A 42 10.69 3.01 -1.06
N ARG A 43 10.80 3.76 0.05
CA ARG A 43 9.85 3.74 1.17
C ARG A 43 8.40 4.02 0.75
N LEU A 44 7.53 3.06 1.04
CA LEU A 44 6.07 3.15 0.99
C LEU A 44 5.50 2.99 2.41
N TRP A 45 4.74 3.99 2.86
CA TRP A 45 3.98 3.92 4.11
C TRP A 45 2.74 3.05 3.96
N ILE A 46 2.41 2.29 5.00
CA ILE A 46 1.29 1.33 5.00
C ILE A 46 0.21 1.79 5.96
N HIS A 47 -0.99 2.00 5.42
CA HIS A 47 -2.19 2.37 6.18
C HIS A 47 -3.22 1.23 6.13
N ALA A 48 -3.77 0.86 7.30
CA ALA A 48 -4.84 -0.10 7.42
C ALA A 48 -6.20 0.56 7.17
N ALA A 49 -6.94 0.03 6.20
CA ALA A 49 -8.28 0.49 5.87
C ALA A 49 -9.27 0.36 7.06
N SER A 50 -10.43 1.00 6.96
CA SER A 50 -11.42 1.07 8.05
C SER A 50 -12.31 -0.16 8.20
N LYS A 51 -12.44 -1.04 7.19
CA LYS A 51 -13.18 -2.31 7.35
C LYS A 51 -12.41 -3.23 8.30
N VAL A 52 -13.05 -3.57 9.42
CA VAL A 52 -12.63 -4.63 10.35
C VAL A 52 -12.52 -5.96 9.59
N PRO A 53 -11.41 -6.70 9.72
CA PRO A 53 -11.27 -8.02 9.10
C PRO A 53 -12.22 -9.02 9.76
N GLU A 54 -12.84 -9.89 8.96
CA GLU A 54 -13.63 -11.00 9.49
C GLU A 54 -12.71 -12.08 10.08
N PRO A 55 -13.07 -12.78 11.18
CA PRO A 55 -12.19 -13.77 11.82
C PRO A 55 -11.69 -14.86 10.85
N ASP A 56 -12.56 -15.34 9.96
CA ASP A 56 -12.21 -16.32 8.93
C ASP A 56 -11.24 -15.76 7.89
N THR A 57 -11.26 -14.44 7.64
CA THR A 57 -10.30 -13.74 6.77
C THR A 57 -8.92 -13.65 7.42
N ILE A 58 -8.86 -13.43 8.74
CA ILE A 58 -7.61 -13.53 9.49
C ILE A 58 -7.09 -14.96 9.40
N LYS A 59 -7.90 -15.94 9.84
CA LYS A 59 -7.51 -17.36 9.88
C LYS A 59 -7.03 -17.87 8.52
N ALA A 60 -7.78 -17.63 7.44
CA ALA A 60 -7.40 -18.08 6.09
C ALA A 60 -6.08 -17.47 5.61
N MET A 61 -5.78 -16.22 5.97
CA MET A 61 -4.50 -15.60 5.62
C MET A 61 -3.35 -16.07 6.51
N GLU A 62 -3.57 -16.28 7.82
CA GLU A 62 -2.53 -16.83 8.69
C GLU A 62 -2.19 -18.29 8.34
N ASP A 63 -3.19 -19.11 8.03
CA ASP A 63 -2.98 -20.50 7.61
C ASP A 63 -2.26 -20.55 6.25
N PHE A 64 -2.61 -19.65 5.32
CA PHE A 64 -1.82 -19.47 4.09
C PHE A 64 -0.37 -19.10 4.38
N TYR A 65 -0.09 -18.15 5.29
CA TYR A 65 1.29 -17.83 5.63
C TYR A 65 2.00 -18.98 6.38
N ARG A 66 1.32 -19.74 7.23
CA ARG A 66 1.88 -20.98 7.84
C ARG A 66 2.32 -21.96 6.77
N GLU A 67 1.46 -22.30 5.82
CA GLU A 67 1.78 -23.26 4.76
C GLU A 67 2.93 -22.79 3.85
N ILE A 68 2.95 -21.52 3.41
CA ILE A 68 4.04 -21.03 2.52
C ILE A 68 5.36 -20.79 3.26
N TYR A 69 5.38 -20.64 4.59
CA TYR A 69 6.62 -20.64 5.36
C TYR A 69 7.09 -22.07 5.67
N ALA A 70 6.16 -23.02 5.83
CA ALA A 70 6.48 -24.44 6.03
C ALA A 70 7.19 -25.07 4.82
N VAL A 71 6.91 -24.67 3.57
CA VAL A 71 7.69 -25.12 2.39
C VAL A 71 9.15 -24.63 2.40
N ASN A 72 9.49 -23.67 3.26
CA ASN A 72 10.86 -23.23 3.52
C ASN A 72 11.35 -23.66 4.91
N GLY A 73 10.71 -24.66 5.53
CA GLY A 73 11.13 -25.26 6.79
C GLY A 73 10.74 -24.47 8.06
N ILE A 74 9.99 -23.37 7.93
CA ILE A 74 9.66 -22.48 9.04
C ILE A 74 8.24 -22.80 9.55
N THR A 75 8.16 -23.37 10.76
CA THR A 75 6.90 -23.84 11.37
C THR A 75 6.45 -23.02 12.60
N ASP A 76 7.37 -22.48 13.40
CA ASP A 76 7.06 -21.52 14.50
C ASP A 76 6.83 -20.10 13.95
N LEU A 77 5.77 -19.95 13.14
CA LEU A 77 5.38 -18.67 12.56
C LEU A 77 4.42 -17.92 13.51
N LYS A 78 4.92 -16.83 14.08
CA LYS A 78 4.18 -15.95 15.01
C LYS A 78 3.51 -14.79 14.28
N PHE A 79 2.26 -14.53 14.64
CA PHE A 79 1.40 -13.52 14.00
C PHE A 79 1.12 -12.33 14.94
N PRO A 80 0.70 -11.17 14.40
CA PRO A 80 0.26 -10.05 15.20
C PRO A 80 -0.99 -10.41 16.00
N GLU A 81 -0.96 -10.24 17.32
CA GLU A 81 -2.12 -10.46 18.20
C GLU A 81 -3.33 -9.58 17.83
N HIS A 82 -3.08 -8.41 17.21
CA HIS A 82 -4.09 -7.41 16.86
C HIS A 82 -3.90 -6.86 15.44
N TYR A 83 -5.02 -6.65 14.75
CA TYR A 83 -5.08 -6.12 13.37
C TYR A 83 -5.81 -4.76 13.34
N PRO A 84 -5.17 -3.65 13.80
CA PRO A 84 -5.82 -2.35 13.94
C PRO A 84 -6.27 -1.75 12.60
N VAL A 85 -7.42 -1.08 12.60
CA VAL A 85 -8.04 -0.42 11.44
C VAL A 85 -7.98 1.10 11.52
N SER A 86 -8.05 1.82 10.38
CA SER A 86 -7.81 3.27 10.28
C SER A 86 -6.40 3.73 10.75
N ARG A 87 -5.51 2.74 10.93
CA ARG A 87 -4.10 2.72 11.34
C ARG A 87 -3.07 3.18 10.30
N LEU A 88 -2.33 4.29 10.45
CA LEU A 88 -0.97 4.31 9.88
C LEU A 88 -0.10 3.35 10.71
N LEU A 89 0.41 2.27 10.10
CA LEU A 89 1.06 1.19 10.84
C LEU A 89 2.60 1.23 10.80
N GLY A 90 3.19 1.77 9.72
CA GLY A 90 4.61 1.62 9.44
C GLY A 90 4.93 1.82 7.96
N CYS A 91 6.05 1.29 7.49
CA CYS A 91 6.47 1.33 6.09
C CYS A 91 7.30 0.11 5.67
N VAL A 92 7.43 -0.10 4.37
CA VAL A 92 8.34 -1.04 3.69
C VAL A 92 9.10 -0.30 2.59
N ASP A 93 10.25 -0.81 2.14
CA ASP A 93 10.89 -0.34 0.90
C ASP A 93 10.38 -1.15 -0.29
N VAL A 94 9.71 -0.52 -1.25
CA VAL A 94 9.35 -1.16 -2.52
C VAL A 94 10.56 -1.12 -3.45
N VAL A 95 11.28 -2.25 -3.54
CA VAL A 95 12.53 -2.35 -4.33
C VAL A 95 12.29 -2.69 -5.79
N GLY A 96 11.18 -3.38 -6.09
CA GLY A 96 10.91 -3.90 -7.42
C GLY A 96 9.42 -4.07 -7.72
N CYS A 97 9.11 -4.43 -8.95
CA CYS A 97 7.78 -4.86 -9.36
C CYS A 97 7.94 -5.78 -10.57
N VAL A 98 7.45 -6.99 -10.46
CA VAL A 98 7.43 -7.99 -11.55
C VAL A 98 6.00 -8.46 -11.75
N LYS A 99 5.72 -9.22 -12.81
CA LYS A 99 4.44 -9.90 -12.97
C LYS A 99 4.33 -11.12 -12.04
N CYS A 100 3.10 -11.58 -11.84
CA CYS A 100 2.81 -12.88 -11.21
C CYS A 100 3.55 -14.05 -11.90
N GLU A 101 3.51 -14.10 -13.24
CA GLU A 101 4.16 -15.15 -14.05
C GLU A 101 5.69 -15.15 -13.93
N GLU A 102 6.31 -13.97 -13.76
CA GLU A 102 7.74 -13.83 -13.50
C GLU A 102 8.09 -14.34 -12.09
N LEU A 103 7.36 -13.89 -11.06
CA LEU A 103 7.63 -14.25 -9.66
C LEU A 103 7.49 -15.75 -9.37
N VAL A 104 6.47 -16.42 -9.93
CA VAL A 104 6.23 -17.86 -9.68
C VAL A 104 7.38 -18.73 -10.21
N CYS A 105 8.06 -18.27 -11.26
CA CYS A 105 9.16 -18.95 -11.94
C CYS A 105 10.57 -18.51 -11.48
N TRP A 106 10.67 -17.61 -10.49
CA TRP A 106 11.92 -16.97 -10.11
C TRP A 106 12.72 -17.80 -9.09
N GLU A 107 13.49 -18.77 -9.57
CA GLU A 107 14.15 -19.79 -8.72
C GLU A 107 15.11 -19.23 -7.66
N GLU A 108 15.70 -18.05 -7.89
CA GLU A 108 16.59 -17.37 -6.94
C GLU A 108 15.89 -16.78 -5.71
N VAL A 109 14.55 -16.80 -5.63
CA VAL A 109 13.81 -16.43 -4.40
C VAL A 109 13.12 -17.65 -3.75
N PRO A 110 13.06 -17.72 -2.40
CA PRO A 110 12.49 -18.87 -1.69
C PRO A 110 11.05 -19.20 -2.13
N GLU A 111 10.71 -20.48 -2.22
CA GLU A 111 9.41 -20.92 -2.74
C GLU A 111 8.19 -20.28 -2.03
N GLY A 112 8.28 -20.03 -0.72
CA GLY A 112 7.23 -19.33 0.02
C GLY A 112 6.94 -17.92 -0.51
N VAL A 113 7.96 -17.23 -1.04
CA VAL A 113 7.82 -15.92 -1.68
C VAL A 113 7.15 -16.06 -3.05
N ARG A 114 7.52 -17.09 -3.82
CA ARG A 114 6.92 -17.40 -5.13
C ARG A 114 5.41 -17.68 -5.00
N LEU A 115 5.00 -18.31 -3.89
CA LEU A 115 3.61 -18.62 -3.57
C LEU A 115 2.76 -17.41 -3.11
N GLU A 116 3.37 -16.27 -2.76
CA GLU A 116 2.66 -14.99 -2.58
C GLU A 116 2.22 -14.37 -3.92
N GLY A 117 2.75 -14.85 -5.05
CA GLY A 117 2.36 -14.45 -6.40
C GLY A 117 0.92 -14.86 -6.74
N GLN A 118 -0.04 -13.96 -6.49
CA GLN A 118 -1.48 -14.22 -6.70
C GLN A 118 -2.23 -13.04 -7.35
N THR A 119 -1.52 -12.05 -7.90
CA THR A 119 -2.12 -10.89 -8.59
C THR A 119 -1.16 -10.37 -9.65
N ASP A 120 -1.71 -9.88 -10.77
CA ASP A 120 -1.02 -9.55 -12.02
C ASP A 120 0.34 -8.87 -11.84
N PHE A 121 0.41 -7.82 -10.99
CA PHE A 121 1.64 -7.14 -10.61
C PHE A 121 1.97 -7.40 -9.14
N CYS A 122 3.18 -7.91 -8.93
CA CYS A 122 3.75 -8.25 -7.63
C CYS A 122 4.81 -7.20 -7.28
N TRP A 123 4.46 -6.29 -6.36
CA TRP A 123 5.35 -5.26 -5.83
C TRP A 123 6.26 -5.91 -4.77
N LEU A 124 7.57 -5.76 -4.91
CA LEU A 124 8.56 -6.45 -4.10
C LEU A 124 8.95 -5.57 -2.90
N CYS A 125 8.69 -6.03 -1.69
CA CYS A 125 8.80 -5.25 -0.46
C CYS A 125 9.89 -5.78 0.47
N GLU A 126 10.85 -4.92 0.83
CA GLU A 126 11.92 -5.20 1.80
C GLU A 126 11.82 -4.31 3.05
N LYS A 127 12.68 -4.58 4.03
CA LYS A 127 12.95 -3.73 5.21
C LYS A 127 11.66 -3.22 5.89
N PRO A 128 10.79 -4.12 6.40
CA PRO A 128 9.61 -3.72 7.15
C PRO A 128 10.00 -2.95 8.41
N GLN A 129 9.27 -1.86 8.67
CA GLN A 129 9.43 -1.01 9.85
C GLN A 129 8.04 -0.70 10.38
N LYS A 130 7.78 -0.97 11.66
CA LYS A 130 6.48 -0.71 12.31
C LYS A 130 6.58 0.49 13.24
N LEU A 131 5.49 1.26 13.35
CA LEU A 131 5.38 2.28 14.38
C LEU A 131 5.20 1.63 15.75
N VAL A 132 5.88 2.16 16.77
CA VAL A 132 5.64 1.76 18.18
C VAL A 132 4.20 2.06 18.60
N ILE A 133 3.66 3.19 18.13
CA ILE A 133 2.27 3.61 18.32
C ILE A 133 1.68 3.93 16.94
N PRO A 134 0.79 3.10 16.39
CA PRO A 134 0.11 3.38 15.12
C PRO A 134 -0.77 4.64 15.19
N PHE A 135 -0.62 5.54 14.22
CA PHE A 135 -1.33 6.84 14.23
C PHE A 135 -2.72 6.72 13.59
N GLU A 136 -3.73 7.29 14.22
CA GLU A 136 -5.07 7.35 13.63
C GLU A 136 -5.14 8.42 12.54
N MET A 137 -5.52 8.03 11.33
CA MET A 137 -5.70 8.96 10.21
C MET A 137 -6.63 8.38 9.13
N ARG A 138 -7.16 9.25 8.27
CA ARG A 138 -7.93 8.84 7.08
C ARG A 138 -7.01 8.19 6.04
N GLY A 139 -7.43 7.04 5.53
CA GLY A 139 -6.87 6.39 4.35
C GLY A 139 -7.51 6.91 3.05
N TYR A 140 -6.80 6.75 1.93
CA TYR A 140 -7.25 7.21 0.61
C TYR A 140 -7.04 6.12 -0.46
N GLN A 141 -7.74 6.23 -1.58
CA GLN A 141 -7.60 5.31 -2.71
C GLN A 141 -6.28 5.56 -3.48
N GLY A 142 -5.69 4.49 -4.02
CA GLY A 142 -4.41 4.54 -4.73
C GLY A 142 -3.20 4.75 -3.80
N VAL A 143 -2.09 5.21 -4.38
CA VAL A 143 -0.95 5.72 -3.60
C VAL A 143 -1.07 7.25 -3.50
N TYR A 144 -1.01 7.76 -2.27
CA TYR A 144 -1.16 9.18 -1.93
C TYR A 144 0.04 9.67 -1.10
N ASN A 145 0.24 10.98 -0.96
CA ASN A 145 1.28 11.51 -0.07
C ASN A 145 0.76 11.65 1.37
N LEU A 146 1.54 11.25 2.37
CA LEU A 146 1.30 11.64 3.76
C LEU A 146 1.45 13.15 3.94
N GLU A 147 0.60 13.73 4.79
CA GLU A 147 0.79 15.09 5.31
C GLU A 147 2.16 15.23 6.00
N LYS A 148 2.80 16.39 5.80
CA LYS A 148 4.14 16.66 6.34
C LYS A 148 4.24 16.39 7.84
N LYS A 149 3.27 16.88 8.64
CA LYS A 149 3.25 16.70 10.10
C LYS A 149 3.15 15.23 10.52
N ILE A 150 2.28 14.47 9.85
CA ILE A 150 2.09 13.03 10.09
C ILE A 150 3.39 12.27 9.79
N PHE A 151 4.02 12.56 8.65
CA PHE A 151 5.33 11.99 8.28
C PHE A 151 6.44 12.34 9.28
N GLU A 152 6.59 13.61 9.65
CA GLU A 152 7.66 14.09 10.55
C GLU A 152 7.54 13.54 11.98
N ALA A 153 6.31 13.21 12.42
CA ALA A 153 6.08 12.47 13.65
C ALA A 153 6.32 10.96 13.47
N ALA A 154 5.85 10.38 12.37
CA ALA A 154 5.90 8.93 12.14
C ALA A 154 7.34 8.42 12.00
N VAL A 155 8.22 9.16 11.30
CA VAL A 155 9.64 8.79 11.16
C VAL A 155 10.35 8.62 12.52
N ARG A 156 9.93 9.36 13.55
CA ARG A 156 10.51 9.28 14.91
C ARG A 156 10.05 8.03 15.69
N GLY A 157 8.95 7.41 15.27
CA GLY A 157 8.34 6.26 15.94
C GLY A 157 8.56 4.93 15.24
N LEU A 158 9.34 4.88 14.16
CA LEU A 158 9.63 3.65 13.40
C LEU A 158 10.67 2.78 14.13
N CYS A 159 10.34 1.51 14.33
CA CYS A 159 11.28 0.46 14.66
C CYS A 159 11.43 -0.52 13.48
N PRO A 160 12.64 -0.95 13.11
CA PRO A 160 12.84 -2.08 12.21
C PRO A 160 12.12 -3.34 12.71
N VAL A 161 11.73 -4.20 11.77
CA VAL A 161 11.20 -5.54 12.07
C VAL A 161 12.03 -6.57 11.32
N GLU A 162 12.50 -7.58 12.05
CA GLU A 162 13.07 -8.79 11.45
C GLU A 162 11.91 -9.76 11.19
N GLY A 163 11.60 -9.99 9.91
CA GLY A 163 10.58 -10.94 9.51
C GLY A 163 11.07 -12.39 9.69
N PRO A 164 10.17 -13.40 9.67
CA PRO A 164 10.53 -14.80 9.95
C PRO A 164 11.49 -15.42 8.92
N LEU A 165 11.51 -14.86 7.70
CA LEU A 165 12.51 -15.12 6.67
C LEU A 165 12.74 -13.80 5.94
N PRO A 166 13.77 -13.01 6.32
CA PRO A 166 14.11 -11.77 5.64
C PRO A 166 14.58 -12.08 4.22
N VAL A 167 13.96 -11.45 3.23
CA VAL A 167 14.28 -11.64 1.81
C VAL A 167 14.91 -10.37 1.27
N LYS A 168 15.94 -10.54 0.44
CA LYS A 168 16.51 -9.51 -0.41
C LYS A 168 16.35 -9.94 -1.86
N PHE A 169 15.70 -9.12 -2.68
CA PHE A 169 15.38 -9.49 -4.06
C PHE A 169 16.61 -9.27 -4.95
N PRO A 170 17.09 -10.28 -5.71
CA PRO A 170 18.25 -10.12 -6.58
C PRO A 170 17.93 -9.17 -7.75
N LEU A 171 18.91 -8.39 -8.20
CA LEU A 171 18.77 -7.45 -9.32
C LEU A 171 19.21 -8.13 -10.63
N PRO A 172 18.38 -8.16 -11.69
CA PRO A 172 18.76 -8.70 -13.00
C PRO A 172 19.96 -7.99 -13.64
N ASP A 173 20.14 -6.69 -13.36
CA ASP A 173 21.43 -6.01 -13.55
C ASP A 173 21.85 -5.39 -12.22
N PRO A 174 22.89 -5.91 -11.53
CA PRO A 174 23.38 -5.35 -10.27
C PRO A 174 23.84 -3.89 -10.35
N ARG A 175 24.01 -3.32 -11.55
CA ARG A 175 24.39 -1.91 -11.78
C ARG A 175 23.18 -0.99 -11.93
N ASP A 176 21.99 -1.54 -12.23
CA ASP A 176 20.73 -0.80 -12.29
C ASP A 176 19.83 -1.19 -11.09
N PRO A 177 19.77 -0.38 -10.02
CA PRO A 177 18.88 -0.63 -8.89
C PRO A 177 17.38 -0.51 -9.23
N PHE A 178 17.03 -0.17 -10.48
CA PHE A 178 15.67 -0.16 -11.00
C PHE A 178 15.42 -1.27 -12.03
N SER A 179 16.34 -2.22 -12.18
CA SER A 179 16.24 -3.32 -13.15
C SER A 179 15.01 -4.21 -12.94
N LEU A 180 14.56 -4.39 -11.69
CA LEU A 180 13.33 -5.10 -11.31
C LEU A 180 12.06 -4.34 -11.73
N LYS A 181 11.60 -4.59 -12.96
CA LYS A 181 10.40 -4.04 -13.60
C LYS A 181 9.60 -5.17 -14.30
N PRO A 182 8.31 -5.00 -14.63
CA PRO A 182 7.55 -6.05 -15.31
C PRO A 182 8.18 -6.40 -16.67
N GLY A 183 8.42 -7.69 -16.91
CA GLY A 183 9.18 -8.18 -18.08
C GLY A 183 10.70 -7.98 -17.97
N SER A 184 11.26 -8.11 -16.76
CA SER A 184 12.73 -8.06 -16.52
C SER A 184 13.33 -9.38 -16.09
N LEU A 185 12.54 -10.30 -15.55
CA LEU A 185 12.99 -11.66 -15.32
C LEU A 185 12.89 -12.44 -16.64
N ALA A 186 13.91 -13.26 -16.93
CA ALA A 186 13.87 -14.12 -18.10
C ALA A 186 12.69 -15.10 -17.94
N PRO A 187 11.74 -15.16 -18.90
CA PRO A 187 10.56 -15.98 -18.72
C PRO A 187 10.91 -17.46 -18.90
N CYS A 188 10.74 -18.25 -17.85
CA CYS A 188 11.00 -19.69 -17.82
C CYS A 188 9.94 -20.48 -18.62
N PHE A 189 9.85 -20.23 -19.93
CA PHE A 189 9.04 -21.02 -20.88
C PHE A 189 9.76 -22.29 -21.39
N ALA A 190 11.01 -22.51 -20.98
CA ALA A 190 11.88 -23.57 -21.46
C ALA A 190 11.84 -24.83 -20.58
N GLY A 191 10.76 -25.62 -20.71
CA GLY A 191 10.71 -27.01 -20.20
C GLY A 191 10.16 -27.17 -18.78
N SER A 192 9.40 -28.25 -18.58
CA SER A 192 8.76 -28.69 -17.34
C SER A 192 7.98 -27.63 -16.53
N LYS A 193 6.66 -27.80 -16.45
CA LYS A 193 5.95 -27.37 -15.23
C LYS A 193 6.58 -28.15 -14.06
N PRO A 194 6.94 -27.53 -12.92
CA PRO A 194 7.19 -28.26 -11.69
C PRO A 194 5.86 -28.81 -11.18
N SER A 195 5.43 -29.96 -11.72
CA SER A 195 4.29 -30.75 -11.22
C SER A 195 4.70 -31.56 -9.99
N LEU A 196 5.35 -30.89 -9.04
CA LEU A 196 5.35 -31.35 -7.66
C LEU A 196 3.94 -31.13 -7.13
N GLU A 197 3.20 -32.20 -6.87
CA GLU A 197 1.83 -32.08 -6.38
C GLU A 197 1.84 -31.41 -5.01
N LYS A 198 1.34 -30.17 -4.96
CA LYS A 198 1.33 -29.36 -3.75
C LYS A 198 0.48 -30.06 -2.69
N PRO A 199 0.96 -30.17 -1.43
CA PRO A 199 0.23 -30.88 -0.40
C PRO A 199 -1.20 -30.31 -0.27
N PRO A 200 -2.21 -31.16 0.03
CA PRO A 200 -3.60 -30.72 0.08
C PRO A 200 -3.85 -29.53 1.01
N SER A 201 -3.08 -29.43 2.11
CA SER A 201 -3.10 -28.30 3.05
C SER A 201 -2.73 -26.97 2.36
N LEU A 202 -1.57 -26.90 1.70
CA LEU A 202 -1.11 -25.73 0.96
C LEU A 202 -2.08 -25.35 -0.17
N THR A 203 -2.61 -26.34 -0.88
CA THR A 203 -3.60 -26.13 -1.94
C THR A 203 -4.89 -25.52 -1.39
N ALA A 204 -5.40 -26.03 -0.26
CA ALA A 204 -6.57 -25.48 0.42
C ALA A 204 -6.31 -24.08 0.99
N ALA A 205 -5.12 -23.83 1.55
CA ALA A 205 -4.76 -22.53 2.12
C ALA A 205 -4.58 -21.45 1.03
N ILE A 206 -4.01 -21.78 -0.13
CA ILE A 206 -4.01 -20.91 -1.32
C ILE A 206 -5.45 -20.60 -1.77
N ALA A 207 -6.34 -21.58 -1.78
CA ALA A 207 -7.75 -21.36 -2.14
C ALA A 207 -8.46 -20.45 -1.12
N GLY A 208 -8.20 -20.64 0.17
CA GLY A 208 -8.70 -19.79 1.26
C GLY A 208 -8.23 -18.34 1.15
N ALA A 209 -6.93 -18.11 0.92
CA ALA A 209 -6.37 -16.79 0.69
C ALA A 209 -7.00 -16.07 -0.53
N ARG A 210 -7.28 -16.81 -1.62
CA ARG A 210 -7.97 -16.26 -2.80
C ARG A 210 -9.40 -15.86 -2.49
N ALA A 211 -10.17 -16.74 -1.84
CA ALA A 211 -11.53 -16.42 -1.40
C ALA A 211 -11.53 -15.18 -0.50
N ALA A 212 -10.64 -15.15 0.51
CA ALA A 212 -10.44 -14.03 1.42
C ALA A 212 -10.12 -12.71 0.69
N ALA A 213 -9.27 -12.72 -0.35
CA ALA A 213 -8.96 -11.51 -1.12
C ALA A 213 -10.18 -10.99 -1.92
N THR A 214 -10.99 -11.87 -2.53
CA THR A 214 -12.10 -11.44 -3.42
C THR A 214 -13.26 -10.74 -2.72
N GLN A 215 -13.39 -10.84 -1.39
CA GLN A 215 -14.50 -10.22 -0.64
C GLN A 215 -14.57 -8.69 -0.81
N PHE A 216 -13.42 -8.04 -1.05
CA PHE A 216 -13.33 -6.58 -1.18
C PHE A 216 -13.60 -6.10 -2.62
N SER A 217 -13.57 -7.01 -3.60
CA SER A 217 -13.76 -6.69 -5.03
C SER A 217 -15.24 -6.55 -5.44
N LYS A 218 -16.19 -7.00 -4.61
CA LYS A 218 -17.62 -7.06 -4.96
C LYS A 218 -18.47 -6.08 -4.12
N LYS A 219 -18.39 -4.77 -4.41
CA LYS A 219 -19.38 -3.81 -3.85
C LYS A 219 -19.67 -2.52 -4.65
N GLU A 220 -19.67 -2.59 -5.99
CA GLU A 220 -20.35 -1.59 -6.85
C GLU A 220 -21.44 -2.18 -7.76
N LEU A 221 -22.12 -3.23 -7.29
CA LEU A 221 -23.39 -3.69 -7.88
C LEU A 221 -24.50 -3.56 -6.84
N LYS A 222 -25.59 -2.88 -7.24
CA LYS A 222 -26.74 -2.57 -6.38
C LYS A 222 -27.42 -3.86 -5.95
N SER A 223 -27.87 -3.92 -4.70
CA SER A 223 -28.65 -5.02 -4.16
C SER A 223 -29.97 -5.21 -4.93
N PRO A 224 -30.24 -6.40 -5.51
CA PRO A 224 -31.61 -6.78 -5.84
C PRO A 224 -32.35 -7.02 -4.53
N THR A 225 -33.46 -6.31 -4.30
CA THR A 225 -34.34 -6.59 -3.16
C THR A 225 -35.09 -7.89 -3.44
N ASN A 226 -34.81 -8.94 -2.69
CA ASN A 226 -35.58 -10.18 -2.77
C ASN A 226 -37.03 -9.93 -2.34
N MET A 227 -37.98 -10.26 -3.22
CA MET A 227 -39.36 -10.52 -2.84
C MET A 227 -39.78 -11.88 -3.40
N THR A 228 -40.20 -12.78 -2.52
CA THR A 228 -40.83 -14.07 -2.85
C THR A 228 -42.33 -14.02 -2.53
N PRO A 229 -43.17 -14.87 -3.16
CA PRO A 229 -44.57 -14.52 -3.41
C PRO A 229 -45.58 -15.09 -2.38
N GLU A 230 -46.85 -14.75 -2.66
CA GLU A 230 -48.11 -15.33 -2.14
C GLU A 230 -48.61 -14.95 -0.73
N LYS A 231 -49.64 -14.09 -0.71
CA LYS A 231 -51.03 -14.58 -0.52
C LYS A 231 -52.08 -13.58 -1.00
N TYR A 232 -53.15 -14.10 -1.62
CA TYR A 232 -54.36 -13.34 -2.00
C TYR A 232 -55.55 -13.81 -1.15
N MET A 233 -56.24 -12.89 -0.46
CA MET A 233 -57.71 -12.82 -0.50
C MET A 233 -58.29 -11.60 0.24
N SER A 234 -59.18 -10.86 -0.46
CA SER A 234 -60.24 -9.96 0.07
C SER A 234 -59.82 -8.78 0.98
N TYR A 235 -60.54 -7.65 1.04
CA TYR A 235 -61.95 -7.39 0.73
C TYR A 235 -62.16 -6.12 -0.13
N SER A 236 -63.39 -5.96 -0.68
CA SER A 236 -63.88 -4.73 -1.33
C SER A 236 -63.89 -3.53 -0.37
N THR A 237 -64.07 -2.25 -0.76
CA THR A 237 -64.81 -1.61 -1.89
C THR A 237 -64.24 -0.15 -2.04
N ARG A 238 -64.59 0.77 -2.96
CA ARG A 238 -65.60 0.93 -4.03
C ARG A 238 -65.17 2.07 -4.98
N SER A 239 -65.48 1.98 -6.30
CA SER A 239 -65.63 3.09 -7.28
C SER A 239 -64.45 4.07 -7.54
N GLN A 240 -64.23 4.62 -8.75
CA GLN A 240 -64.83 4.40 -10.07
C GLN A 240 -63.87 4.84 -11.20
N SER A 241 -64.25 4.54 -12.45
CA SER A 241 -63.70 5.02 -13.73
C SER A 241 -63.54 6.56 -13.81
N SER A 242 -62.67 7.15 -14.65
CA SER A 242 -62.40 6.85 -16.07
C SER A 242 -61.00 7.26 -16.58
N LYS A 243 -60.69 6.88 -17.83
CA LYS A 243 -59.46 7.20 -18.58
C LYS A 243 -59.51 8.58 -19.26
N ASN A 244 -58.34 9.21 -19.45
CA ASN A 244 -57.79 9.87 -20.66
C ASN A 244 -56.51 10.63 -20.21
N LYS A 245 -55.33 10.63 -20.86
CA LYS A 245 -54.85 10.50 -22.26
C LYS A 245 -54.80 11.81 -23.07
N ILE A 246 -53.64 12.50 -22.94
CA ILE A 246 -52.86 13.25 -23.97
C ILE A 246 -53.61 14.24 -24.88
N THR A 247 -53.30 15.55 -24.80
CA THR A 247 -52.61 16.37 -25.86
C THR A 247 -52.37 17.83 -25.45
N GLU A 248 -51.16 18.32 -25.75
CA GLU A 248 -50.77 19.61 -26.39
C GLU A 248 -51.29 21.01 -25.95
N LEU A 249 -50.30 21.89 -25.75
CA LEU A 249 -50.11 23.25 -26.31
C LEU A 249 -51.05 24.45 -25.96
N ASP A 250 -50.46 25.34 -25.15
CA ASP A 250 -50.09 26.74 -25.51
C ASP A 250 -50.86 27.95 -24.90
N SER A 251 -50.13 29.08 -24.86
CA SER A 251 -50.53 30.48 -24.78
C SER A 251 -50.86 31.14 -23.43
N SER A 252 -49.84 31.89 -22.98
CA SER A 252 -49.88 33.37 -22.75
C SER A 252 -49.75 33.91 -21.31
N ALA A 253 -48.91 34.96 -21.20
CA ALA A 253 -48.74 35.94 -20.11
C ALA A 253 -48.39 35.40 -18.69
N THR A 254 -47.68 36.12 -17.82
CA THR A 254 -47.35 37.55 -17.77
C THR A 254 -45.92 37.76 -17.26
N ALA A 255 -45.26 38.86 -17.65
CA ALA A 255 -43.88 39.16 -17.24
C ALA A 255 -43.79 39.96 -15.92
N VAL A 256 -42.73 39.71 -15.14
CA VAL A 256 -42.06 40.70 -14.28
C VAL A 256 -40.56 40.55 -14.45
N LEU A 257 -39.83 41.66 -14.50
CA LEU A 257 -38.40 41.73 -14.82
C LEU A 257 -37.52 41.55 -13.57
N TYR A 258 -36.32 40.98 -13.76
CA TYR A 258 -35.17 41.21 -12.88
C TYR A 258 -34.15 42.06 -13.66
N GLU A 259 -33.88 43.27 -13.19
CA GLU A 259 -32.92 44.20 -13.80
C GLU A 259 -31.86 44.66 -12.79
N SER A 260 -30.71 45.12 -13.27
CA SER A 260 -29.49 45.36 -12.47
C SER A 260 -29.32 46.83 -12.06
N GLY A 261 -28.93 47.09 -10.79
CA GLY A 261 -28.83 48.45 -10.21
C GLY A 261 -27.57 48.70 -9.37
N LYS A 262 -26.61 49.43 -9.93
CA LYS A 262 -25.23 49.69 -9.43
C LYS A 262 -25.12 50.50 -8.11
N GLY A 263 -24.28 50.00 -7.18
CA GLY A 263 -23.11 50.69 -6.58
C GLY A 263 -23.24 51.86 -5.58
N LEU A 264 -22.22 52.05 -4.71
CA LEU A 264 -21.47 53.31 -4.46
C LEU A 264 -20.37 53.13 -3.36
N LEU A 265 -19.14 53.65 -3.58
CA LEU A 265 -18.01 54.02 -2.66
C LEU A 265 -17.64 53.17 -1.39
N SER A 266 -16.41 53.16 -0.82
CA SER A 266 -15.12 53.82 -1.14
C SER A 266 -13.93 53.21 -0.35
N GLN A 267 -12.70 53.38 -0.88
CA GLN A 267 -11.41 53.53 -0.16
C GLN A 267 -10.89 52.36 0.72
N THR A 268 -9.79 51.68 0.34
CA THR A 268 -8.37 51.87 0.79
C THR A 268 -7.90 50.71 1.68
N ASN A 269 -6.66 50.21 1.67
CA ASN A 269 -5.43 50.61 0.95
C ASN A 269 -4.84 49.44 0.14
N LYS A 270 -3.93 49.75 -0.79
CA LYS A 270 -3.12 48.74 -1.52
C LYS A 270 -1.76 49.34 -1.86
N GLU A 271 -0.70 48.84 -1.24
CA GLU A 271 0.68 49.11 -1.66
C GLU A 271 1.38 47.81 -2.06
N GLN A 272 2.00 47.85 -3.25
CA GLN A 272 3.04 46.92 -3.67
C GLN A 272 4.17 47.78 -4.21
N SER A 273 5.39 47.59 -3.71
CA SER A 273 6.59 48.04 -4.40
C SER A 273 7.74 47.05 -4.19
N SER A 274 8.54 46.90 -5.22
CA SER A 274 9.72 46.03 -5.34
C SER A 274 10.50 46.53 -6.56
N PRO A 275 11.76 46.14 -6.76
CA PRO A 275 12.81 45.80 -5.79
C PRO A 275 13.99 46.78 -5.89
N VAL A 276 14.99 46.66 -5.01
CA VAL A 276 16.35 47.19 -5.26
C VAL A 276 17.35 46.10 -4.92
N GLY A 277 18.30 45.84 -5.82
CA GLY A 277 19.38 44.88 -5.62
C GLY A 277 20.73 45.58 -5.46
N TYR A 278 21.70 44.86 -4.89
CA TYR A 278 23.12 45.19 -4.93
C TYR A 278 23.93 43.92 -5.13
N GLU A 279 24.91 43.96 -6.01
CA GLU A 279 25.96 42.94 -6.10
C GLU A 279 27.02 43.17 -5.01
N GLY A 280 27.72 42.10 -4.62
CA GLY A 280 28.72 42.13 -3.55
C GLY A 280 29.67 40.95 -3.63
N ASN A 281 30.42 40.85 -4.73
CA ASN A 281 31.38 39.76 -4.96
C ASN A 281 32.65 39.96 -4.13
N SER A 282 32.98 38.99 -3.26
CA SER A 282 34.35 38.84 -2.75
C SER A 282 34.66 37.39 -2.41
N SER A 283 35.85 36.94 -2.82
CA SER A 283 36.41 35.63 -2.51
C SER A 283 37.46 35.74 -1.41
N SER A 284 37.61 34.69 -0.60
CA SER A 284 38.80 34.50 0.24
C SER A 284 38.96 33.02 0.61
N GLN A 285 40.20 32.56 0.56
CA GLN A 285 40.60 31.22 1.00
C GLN A 285 40.96 31.24 2.49
N SER A 286 40.73 30.15 3.20
CA SER A 286 41.55 29.78 4.36
C SER A 286 41.61 28.26 4.48
N GLN A 287 42.76 27.75 4.94
CA GLN A 287 43.06 26.31 4.94
C GLN A 287 42.87 25.66 6.31
N VAL A 288 42.99 24.33 6.31
CA VAL A 288 43.00 23.43 7.47
C VAL A 288 44.11 23.80 8.48
N PRO A 289 44.09 23.22 9.69
CA PRO A 289 45.07 22.15 9.89
C PRO A 289 44.50 20.87 10.51
N GLN A 290 44.92 19.73 9.94
CA GLN A 290 44.86 18.44 10.64
C GLN A 290 45.74 18.47 11.90
N ARG A 291 45.48 17.56 12.85
CA ARG A 291 46.50 17.11 13.80
C ARG A 291 46.59 15.59 13.76
N ASP A 292 47.59 15.09 13.06
CA ASP A 292 48.10 13.75 13.31
C ASP A 292 48.79 13.70 14.67
N LEU A 293 48.61 12.61 15.41
CA LEU A 293 49.63 12.15 16.34
C LEU A 293 49.71 10.62 16.27
N ASN A 294 50.86 10.14 15.80
CA ASN A 294 51.17 8.73 15.66
C ASN A 294 51.64 8.11 16.99
N LYS A 295 51.72 6.76 17.01
CA LYS A 295 52.34 5.88 18.02
C LYS A 295 51.46 5.58 19.25
N HIS A 296 51.58 4.41 19.92
CA HIS A 296 52.57 3.32 19.76
C HIS A 296 51.94 1.91 19.93
N LEU A 297 52.61 0.89 19.39
CA LEU A 297 52.32 -0.55 19.60
C LEU A 297 52.73 -1.03 21.01
N GLY A 298 52.01 -2.02 21.58
CA GLY A 298 52.43 -2.78 22.77
C GLY A 298 51.34 -3.76 23.25
N ALA A 299 51.72 -4.99 23.63
CA ALA A 299 50.80 -6.06 24.03
C ALA A 299 51.14 -6.63 25.46
N PRO A 300 50.84 -7.90 25.84
CA PRO A 300 49.71 -8.20 26.74
C PRO A 300 50.12 -8.88 28.07
N SER A 301 49.19 -9.04 29.03
CA SER A 301 49.32 -10.07 30.09
C SER A 301 48.05 -10.46 30.87
N LYS A 302 47.84 -11.79 30.93
CA LYS A 302 47.48 -12.62 32.10
C LYS A 302 46.29 -12.25 33.02
N VAL A 303 45.20 -13.00 32.82
CA VAL A 303 44.68 -14.02 33.77
C VAL A 303 44.99 -13.82 35.27
N ARG A 304 43.92 -13.68 36.08
CA ARG A 304 43.78 -14.48 37.31
C ARG A 304 42.31 -14.66 37.76
N SER A 305 42.01 -15.83 38.30
CA SER A 305 40.73 -16.22 38.88
C SER A 305 40.71 -16.08 40.40
N LEU A 306 39.59 -15.61 40.96
CA LEU A 306 39.08 -15.92 42.31
C LEU A 306 37.54 -16.03 42.13
N LEU A 307 36.84 -17.13 42.44
CA LEU A 307 36.72 -17.88 43.70
C LEU A 307 36.02 -17.10 44.81
N SER A 308 34.69 -17.08 44.75
CA SER A 308 33.80 -17.51 45.84
C SER A 308 32.46 -18.00 45.25
#